data_AF-A0AAQ3VTH8-F1
#
_entry.id   AF-A0AAQ3VTH8-F1
#
_cell.length_a   1.000
_cell.length_b   1.000
_cell.length_c   1.000
_cell.angle_alpha   90.00
_cell.angle_beta   90.00
_cell.angle_gamma   90.00
#
_symmetry.space_group_name_H-M   'P 1'
#
loop_
_entity.id
_entity.type
_entity.pdbx_description
1 polymer ?
#
loop_
_entity_poly.entity_id
_entity_poly.type
_entity_poly.pdbx_seq_one_letter_code
_entity_poly.pdbx_strand_id
1 'polypeptide(L)'
;MKKVILLGLVVTIAVGLSACKSEGNNANDKNNSTEQVSNKDNEKMEQDLDEKGVEIKYSDYAGDVTMTREKSIDYDYFELLFEFKESNNETYKVVLELKGKISGEKQDRLFYEIKKKKLVESTIDSNSDIDKLAEVLDSLGYSDQELLEFAQWYYDNNK
;
A
#
# COMPACT_ATOMS: atom_id res chain seq x y z
N MET A 1 -13.73 35.03 -16.81
CA MET A 1 -12.48 35.10 -17.61
C MET A 1 -11.60 33.93 -17.22
N LYS A 2 -11.14 33.16 -18.21
CA LYS A 2 -10.42 31.89 -18.08
C LYS A 2 -8.98 32.12 -17.60
N LYS A 3 -8.44 31.19 -16.80
CA LYS A 3 -7.03 30.81 -16.83
C LYS A 3 -6.93 29.30 -16.59
N VAL A 4 -6.66 28.57 -17.66
CA VAL A 4 -6.27 27.15 -17.63
C VAL A 4 -4.75 27.15 -17.68
N ILE A 5 -4.11 26.56 -16.67
CA ILE A 5 -2.66 26.33 -16.69
C ILE A 5 -2.46 24.85 -16.98
N LEU A 6 -2.09 24.60 -18.23
CA LEU A 6 -1.66 23.32 -18.77
C LEU A 6 -0.14 23.25 -18.57
N LEU A 7 0.34 22.37 -17.69
CA LEU A 7 1.75 22.01 -17.62
C LEU A 7 1.83 20.50 -17.79
N GLY A 8 1.96 20.10 -19.06
CA GLY A 8 2.44 18.76 -19.40
C GLY A 8 3.94 18.71 -19.16
N LEU A 9 4.38 17.74 -18.38
CA LEU A 9 5.78 17.32 -18.35
C LEU A 9 5.81 15.86 -18.80
N VAL A 10 6.18 15.66 -20.06
CA VAL A 10 6.49 14.35 -20.61
C VAL A 10 7.93 14.04 -20.22
N VAL A 11 8.14 13.14 -19.26
CA VAL A 11 9.47 12.57 -19.00
C VAL A 11 9.59 11.29 -19.80
N THR A 12 10.30 11.39 -20.93
CA THR A 12 10.71 10.22 -21.72
C THR A 12 12.01 9.68 -21.13
N ILE A 13 11.98 8.52 -20.48
CA ILE A 13 13.20 7.80 -20.09
C ILE A 13 13.47 6.74 -21.14
N ALA A 14 14.40 7.04 -22.04
CA ALA A 14 15.02 6.03 -22.91
C ALA A 14 16.03 5.24 -22.06
N VAL A 15 15.73 3.97 -21.77
CA VAL A 15 16.74 3.05 -21.23
C VAL A 15 17.27 2.22 -22.38
N GLY A 16 18.50 2.53 -22.79
CA GLY A 16 19.23 1.81 -23.83
C GLY A 16 19.55 0.38 -23.41
N LEU A 17 19.24 -0.57 -24.30
CA LEU A 17 19.77 -1.92 -24.27
C LEU A 17 21.27 -1.88 -24.57
N SER A 18 22.09 -2.10 -23.54
CA SER A 18 23.52 -2.40 -23.70
C SER A 18 23.74 -3.87 -23.35
N ALA A 19 23.81 -4.71 -24.37
CA ALA A 19 24.29 -6.07 -24.24
C ALA A 19 25.82 -6.09 -24.24
N CYS A 20 26.42 -6.64 -23.18
CA CYS A 20 27.80 -7.14 -23.20
C CYS A 20 27.85 -8.53 -22.53
N LYS A 21 28.06 -9.58 -23.36
CA LYS A 21 28.81 -10.80 -23.00
C LYS A 21 30.30 -10.40 -22.78
N SER A 22 31.19 -11.05 -22.02
CA SER A 22 31.31 -12.42 -21.49
C SER A 22 32.34 -12.45 -20.34
N GLU A 23 32.14 -13.38 -19.41
CA GLU A 23 33.10 -14.20 -18.61
C GLU A 23 34.33 -13.62 -17.87
N GLY A 24 34.39 -13.91 -16.57
CA GLY A 24 35.59 -13.93 -15.73
C GLY A 24 35.29 -14.24 -14.26
N ASN A 25 35.92 -15.28 -13.72
CA ASN A 25 35.58 -16.03 -12.49
C ASN A 25 36.01 -15.40 -11.15
N ASN A 26 35.33 -15.87 -10.09
CA ASN A 26 35.70 -15.95 -8.65
C ASN A 26 35.69 -14.68 -7.78
N ALA A 27 34.73 -14.61 -6.85
CA ALA A 27 34.98 -14.65 -5.40
C ALA A 27 33.65 -14.56 -4.62
N ASN A 28 33.59 -15.25 -3.48
CA ASN A 28 32.54 -15.14 -2.46
C ASN A 28 32.00 -13.72 -2.30
N ASP A 29 30.67 -13.57 -2.25
CA ASP A 29 30.10 -12.67 -1.25
C ASP A 29 28.74 -13.11 -0.73
N LYS A 30 28.70 -13.13 0.60
CA LYS A 30 27.56 -13.48 1.44
C LYS A 30 26.49 -12.40 1.35
N ASN A 31 25.24 -12.85 1.27
CA ASN A 31 24.14 -12.35 2.09
C ASN A 31 23.81 -10.84 2.01
N ASN A 32 23.52 -10.32 0.82
CA ASN A 32 23.02 -8.94 0.66
C ASN A 32 21.78 -8.83 -0.26
N SER A 33 21.11 -9.94 -0.57
CA SER A 33 20.14 -9.99 -1.68
C SER A 33 18.67 -9.92 -1.27
N THR A 34 18.32 -10.05 0.00
CA THR A 34 16.90 -10.16 0.41
C THR A 34 16.29 -8.81 0.76
N GLU A 35 17.02 -7.94 1.47
CA GLU A 35 16.53 -6.61 1.89
C GLU A 35 16.54 -5.58 0.76
N GLN A 36 17.54 -5.60 -0.13
CA GLN A 36 17.59 -4.67 -1.27
C GLN A 36 16.52 -4.95 -2.33
N VAL A 37 16.10 -6.22 -2.49
CA VAL A 37 15.04 -6.59 -3.44
C VAL A 37 13.68 -6.18 -2.88
N SER A 38 13.40 -6.45 -1.60
CA SER A 38 12.13 -6.04 -0.97
C SER A 38 11.93 -4.53 -0.96
N ASN A 39 12.98 -3.74 -0.71
CA ASN A 39 12.87 -2.28 -0.70
C ASN A 39 12.54 -1.71 -2.08
N LYS A 40 13.15 -2.26 -3.14
CA LYS A 40 12.85 -1.83 -4.51
C LYS A 40 11.43 -2.18 -4.94
N ASP A 41 10.92 -3.32 -4.48
CA ASP A 41 9.54 -3.73 -4.76
C ASP A 41 8.53 -2.84 -4.00
N ASN A 42 8.84 -2.42 -2.77
CA ASN A 42 8.00 -1.52 -1.98
C ASN A 42 7.98 -0.09 -2.53
N GLU A 43 9.12 0.49 -2.91
CA GLU A 43 9.16 1.81 -3.57
C GLU A 43 8.36 1.82 -4.88
N LYS A 44 8.39 0.71 -5.63
CA LYS A 44 7.59 0.55 -6.84
C LYS A 44 6.10 0.46 -6.52
N MET A 45 5.73 -0.24 -5.45
CA MET A 45 4.35 -0.31 -4.98
C MET A 45 3.83 1.06 -4.53
N GLU A 46 4.63 1.86 -3.83
CA GLU A 46 4.27 3.23 -3.45
C GLU A 46 3.95 4.09 -4.69
N GLN A 47 4.78 4.01 -5.73
CA GLN A 47 4.56 4.73 -7.00
C GLN A 47 3.29 4.25 -7.72
N ASP A 48 3.06 2.93 -7.80
CA ASP A 48 1.86 2.37 -8.43
C ASP A 48 0.58 2.74 -7.66
N LEU A 49 0.63 2.78 -6.32
CA LEU A 49 -0.48 3.23 -5.48
C LEU A 49 -0.78 4.72 -5.71
N ASP A 50 0.24 5.58 -5.84
CA ASP A 50 0.08 7.01 -6.19
C ASP A 50 -0.54 7.19 -7.59
N GLU A 51 -0.07 6.44 -8.59
CA GLU A 51 -0.66 6.44 -9.94
C GLU A 51 -2.14 6.01 -9.94
N LYS A 52 -2.52 5.13 -9.00
CA LYS A 52 -3.90 4.71 -8.74
C LYS A 52 -4.66 5.64 -7.78
N GLY A 53 -4.12 6.81 -7.47
CA GLY A 53 -4.74 7.85 -6.65
C GLY A 53 -4.90 7.49 -5.17
N VAL A 54 -4.05 6.60 -4.65
CA VAL A 54 -4.00 6.22 -3.24
C VAL A 54 -2.93 7.06 -2.55
N GLU A 55 -3.34 7.90 -1.61
CA GLU A 55 -2.42 8.65 -0.74
C GLU A 55 -2.04 7.77 0.45
N ILE A 56 -0.75 7.72 0.80
CA ILE A 56 -0.23 6.98 1.95
C ILE A 56 0.31 7.96 2.97
N LYS A 57 -0.08 7.81 4.24
CA LYS A 57 0.31 8.69 5.34
C LYS A 57 0.80 7.87 6.53
N TYR A 58 1.87 8.33 7.16
CA TYR A 58 2.31 7.90 8.47
C TYR A 58 1.86 8.92 9.53
N SER A 59 1.26 8.45 10.62
CA SER A 59 0.90 9.28 11.76
C SER A 59 1.78 8.96 12.96
N ASP A 60 2.75 9.82 13.24
CA ASP A 60 3.64 9.68 14.42
C ASP A 60 2.84 9.68 15.73
N TYR A 61 1.82 10.53 15.83
CA TYR A 61 0.97 10.63 17.02
C TYR A 61 0.16 9.35 17.30
N ALA A 62 -0.35 8.70 16.26
CA ALA A 62 -1.21 7.54 16.40
C ALA A 62 -0.46 6.20 16.22
N GLY A 63 0.77 6.24 15.72
CA GLY A 63 1.56 5.05 15.43
C GLY A 63 0.93 4.18 14.34
N ASP A 64 0.32 4.80 13.33
CA ASP A 64 -0.40 4.11 12.25
C ASP A 64 0.08 4.51 10.85
N VAL A 65 -0.26 3.65 9.88
CA VAL A 65 -0.15 3.95 8.45
C VAL A 65 -1.55 3.93 7.87
N THR A 66 -1.91 4.97 7.12
CA THR A 66 -3.21 5.11 6.46
C THR A 66 -3.02 5.15 4.94
N MET A 67 -3.80 4.37 4.21
CA MET A 67 -3.91 4.41 2.75
C MET A 67 -5.32 4.88 2.37
N THR A 68 -5.43 5.99 1.66
CA THR A 68 -6.73 6.61 1.33
C THR A 68 -6.84 6.84 -0.16
N ARG A 69 -7.97 6.41 -0.75
CA ARG A 69 -8.37 6.82 -2.10
C ARG A 69 -9.60 7.70 -2.00
N GLU A 70 -9.44 9.01 -2.23
CA GLU A 70 -10.56 9.96 -2.10
C GLU A 70 -11.33 10.22 -3.41
N LYS A 71 -10.64 10.16 -4.55
CA LYS A 71 -11.16 10.66 -5.83
C LYS A 71 -10.88 9.66 -6.94
N SER A 72 -11.92 8.99 -7.41
CA SER A 72 -11.89 8.33 -8.72
C SER A 72 -13.30 8.24 -9.30
N ILE A 73 -13.41 8.39 -10.61
CA ILE A 73 -14.64 8.03 -11.36
C ILE A 73 -14.72 6.51 -11.53
N ASP A 74 -13.55 5.86 -11.57
CA ASP A 74 -13.39 4.45 -11.90
C ASP A 74 -13.30 3.55 -10.65
N TYR A 75 -13.08 4.14 -9.47
CA TYR A 75 -12.82 3.42 -8.21
C TYR A 75 -13.57 4.01 -7.02
N ASP A 76 -13.98 3.13 -6.11
CA ASP A 76 -14.65 3.52 -4.88
C ASP A 76 -13.71 4.17 -3.88
N TYR A 77 -14.27 5.08 -3.08
CA TYR A 77 -13.59 5.61 -1.92
C TYR A 77 -13.30 4.50 -0.93
N PHE A 78 -12.08 4.48 -0.40
CA PHE A 78 -11.74 3.71 0.78
C PHE A 78 -10.66 4.41 1.61
N GLU A 79 -10.60 4.04 2.89
CA GLU A 79 -9.50 4.30 3.80
C GLU A 79 -9.13 2.99 4.49
N LEU A 80 -7.87 2.57 4.34
CA LEU A 80 -7.28 1.43 5.03
C LEU A 80 -6.30 1.94 6.09
N LEU A 81 -6.62 1.70 7.34
CA LEU A 81 -5.80 2.03 8.51
C LEU A 81 -5.09 0.77 9.00
N PHE A 82 -3.77 0.83 9.10
CA PHE A 82 -2.91 -0.23 9.64
C PHE A 82 -2.39 0.22 11.01
N GLU A 83 -2.82 -0.47 12.07
CA GLU A 83 -2.37 -0.18 13.43
C GLU A 83 -1.22 -1.11 13.84
N PHE A 84 -0.19 -0.53 14.45
CA PHE A 84 1.04 -1.23 14.84
C PHE A 84 1.19 -1.32 16.36
N LYS A 85 1.72 -2.44 16.84
CA LYS A 85 2.06 -2.60 18.25
C LYS A 85 3.33 -1.82 18.55
N GLU A 86 3.29 -0.96 19.57
CA GLU A 86 4.48 -0.22 20.00
C GLU A 86 5.64 -1.13 20.44
N SER A 87 5.35 -2.31 20.97
CA SER A 87 6.35 -3.20 21.58
C SER A 87 7.24 -3.93 20.57
N ASN A 88 6.72 -4.21 19.37
CA ASN A 88 7.44 -4.98 18.35
C ASN A 88 7.23 -4.48 16.93
N ASN A 89 6.62 -3.30 16.77
CA ASN A 89 6.27 -2.67 15.50
C ASN A 89 5.42 -3.55 14.57
N GLU A 90 4.81 -4.65 15.03
CA GLU A 90 4.03 -5.51 14.14
C GLU A 90 2.62 -4.95 13.94
N THR A 91 2.13 -4.94 12.70
CA THR A 91 0.71 -4.69 12.43
C THR A 91 -0.15 -5.71 13.19
N TYR A 92 -1.17 -5.25 13.91
CA TYR A 92 -2.05 -6.13 14.69
C TYR A 92 -3.53 -5.99 14.35
N LYS A 93 -3.93 -4.85 13.76
CA LYS A 93 -5.29 -4.55 13.39
C LYS A 93 -5.30 -3.76 12.09
N VAL A 94 -6.26 -4.08 11.22
CA VAL A 94 -6.55 -3.30 10.02
C VAL A 94 -8.01 -2.86 10.05
N VAL A 95 -8.25 -1.60 9.74
CA VAL A 95 -9.59 -1.02 9.67
C VAL A 95 -9.84 -0.53 8.26
N LEU A 96 -10.97 -0.91 7.68
CA LEU A 96 -11.44 -0.42 6.39
C LEU A 96 -12.65 0.50 6.60
N GLU A 97 -12.58 1.71 6.08
CA GLU A 97 -13.71 2.63 6.01
C GLU A 97 -14.05 2.91 4.55
N LEU A 98 -15.31 2.68 4.18
CA LEU A 98 -15.84 2.90 2.84
C LEU A 98 -16.76 4.11 2.83
N LYS A 99 -16.93 4.79 1.68
CA LYS A 99 -18.04 5.75 1.49
C LYS A 99 -19.05 5.16 0.51
N GLY A 100 -20.34 5.38 0.76
CA GLY A 100 -21.39 4.93 -0.13
C GLY A 100 -21.30 5.65 -1.49
N LYS A 101 -21.29 4.87 -2.60
CA LYS A 101 -21.26 5.35 -4.00
C LYS A 101 -22.22 6.51 -4.32
N ILE A 102 -23.40 6.50 -3.70
CA ILE A 102 -24.51 7.41 -4.01
C ILE A 102 -24.62 8.53 -2.98
N SER A 103 -24.47 8.23 -1.68
CA SER A 103 -24.62 9.22 -0.62
C SER A 103 -23.34 10.03 -0.36
N GLY A 104 -22.17 9.47 -0.68
CA GLY A 104 -20.87 10.02 -0.25
C GLY A 104 -20.67 9.97 1.27
N GLU A 105 -21.61 9.39 2.02
CA GLU A 105 -21.54 9.25 3.47
C GLU A 105 -20.63 8.07 3.83
N LYS A 106 -19.85 8.26 4.90
CA LYS A 106 -19.01 7.20 5.47
C LYS A 106 -19.90 6.06 5.95
N GLN A 107 -19.56 4.84 5.55
CA GLN A 107 -20.17 3.61 6.07
C GLN A 107 -19.50 3.22 7.39
N ASP A 108 -20.11 2.26 8.09
CA ASP A 108 -19.52 1.71 9.30
C ASP A 108 -18.15 1.08 9.00
N ARG A 109 -17.23 1.26 9.95
CA ARG A 109 -15.86 0.72 9.86
C ARG A 109 -15.86 -0.79 9.95
N LEU A 110 -15.17 -1.44 9.03
CA LEU A 110 -14.97 -2.88 8.98
C LEU A 110 -13.61 -3.21 9.61
N PHE A 111 -13.57 -4.22 10.46
CA PHE A 111 -12.41 -4.54 11.27
C PHE A 111 -11.85 -5.91 10.91
N TYR A 112 -10.53 -6.00 10.78
CA TYR A 112 -9.82 -7.22 10.43
C TYR A 112 -8.67 -7.50 11.40
N GLU A 113 -8.49 -8.78 11.69
CA GLU A 113 -7.36 -9.32 12.43
C GLU A 113 -6.31 -9.88 11.48
N ILE A 114 -5.07 -10.00 11.96
CA ILE A 114 -4.00 -10.65 11.21
C ILE A 114 -3.77 -12.06 11.77
N LYS A 115 -3.97 -13.09 10.94
CA LYS A 115 -3.65 -14.48 11.28
C LYS A 115 -2.75 -15.09 10.22
N LYS A 116 -1.55 -15.52 10.63
CA LYS A 116 -0.55 -16.13 9.72
C LYS A 116 -0.27 -15.26 8.49
N LYS A 117 -0.04 -13.96 8.70
CA LYS A 117 0.20 -12.94 7.65
C LYS A 117 -0.96 -12.73 6.65
N LYS A 118 -2.18 -13.08 7.03
CA LYS A 118 -3.38 -12.84 6.24
C LYS A 118 -4.38 -12.01 7.02
N LEU A 119 -5.13 -11.19 6.30
CA LEU A 119 -6.28 -10.49 6.86
C LEU A 119 -7.45 -11.46 6.95
N VAL A 120 -8.04 -11.52 8.14
CA VAL A 120 -9.23 -12.31 8.43
C VAL A 120 -10.24 -11.44 9.16
N GLU A 121 -11.51 -11.81 9.07
CA GLU A 121 -12.58 -11.14 9.80
C GLU A 121 -12.27 -11.08 11.31
N SER A 122 -12.56 -9.93 11.91
CA SER A 122 -12.39 -9.74 13.35
C SER A 122 -13.32 -10.66 14.12
N THR A 123 -12.78 -11.31 15.15
CA THR A 123 -13.56 -12.14 16.06
C THR A 123 -14.02 -11.37 17.30
N ILE A 124 -13.47 -10.17 17.50
CA ILE A 124 -13.76 -9.28 18.63
C ILE A 124 -14.75 -8.19 18.21
N ASP A 125 -14.52 -7.57 17.06
CA ASP A 125 -15.38 -6.53 16.52
C ASP A 125 -16.48 -7.15 15.66
N SER A 126 -17.73 -6.78 15.90
CA SER A 126 -18.88 -7.40 15.22
C SER A 126 -19.07 -6.96 13.77
N ASN A 127 -18.30 -5.96 13.30
CA ASN A 127 -18.45 -5.39 11.97
C ASN A 127 -17.23 -5.71 11.12
N SER A 128 -17.39 -6.65 10.20
CA SER A 128 -16.37 -7.08 9.25
C SER A 128 -17.07 -7.65 8.03
N ASP A 129 -16.46 -7.48 6.86
CA ASP A 129 -16.97 -8.02 5.61
C ASP A 129 -15.77 -8.34 4.73
N ILE A 130 -15.43 -9.63 4.60
CA ILE A 130 -14.27 -10.05 3.82
C ILE A 130 -14.43 -9.80 2.32
N ASP A 131 -15.66 -9.80 1.81
CA ASP A 131 -15.93 -9.56 0.39
C ASP A 131 -15.64 -8.09 0.04
N LYS A 132 -16.00 -7.17 0.94
CA LYS A 132 -15.66 -5.74 0.81
C LYS A 132 -14.16 -5.49 0.85
N LEU A 133 -13.42 -6.19 1.71
CA LEU A 133 -11.95 -6.12 1.69
C LEU A 133 -11.41 -6.65 0.36
N ALA A 134 -11.90 -7.80 -0.11
CA ALA A 134 -11.45 -8.40 -1.36
C ALA A 134 -11.70 -7.46 -2.57
N GLU A 135 -12.82 -6.75 -2.62
CA GLU A 135 -13.10 -5.73 -3.64
C GLU A 135 -12.04 -4.60 -3.62
N VAL A 136 -11.66 -4.12 -2.43
CA VAL A 136 -10.61 -3.10 -2.29
C VAL A 136 -9.26 -3.64 -2.75
N LEU A 137 -8.87 -4.83 -2.29
CA LEU A 137 -7.61 -5.48 -2.68
C LEU A 137 -7.52 -5.71 -4.20
N ASP A 138 -8.60 -6.17 -4.83
CA ASP A 138 -8.68 -6.34 -6.28
C ASP A 138 -8.56 -5.01 -7.02
N SER A 139 -9.22 -3.96 -6.52
CA SER A 139 -9.09 -2.59 -7.08
C SER A 139 -7.68 -2.01 -6.95
N LEU A 140 -6.88 -2.54 -6.02
CA LEU A 140 -5.48 -2.19 -5.83
C LEU A 140 -4.55 -3.11 -6.62
N GLY A 141 -4.99 -4.31 -6.99
CA GLY A 141 -4.18 -5.31 -7.68
C GLY A 141 -3.11 -5.91 -6.77
N TYR A 142 -3.34 -5.93 -5.45
CA TYR A 142 -2.41 -6.45 -4.45
C TYR A 142 -3.10 -7.44 -3.53
N SER A 143 -2.36 -8.47 -3.09
CA SER A 143 -2.82 -9.36 -2.04
C SER A 143 -2.81 -8.67 -0.67
N ASP A 144 -3.57 -9.24 0.27
CA ASP A 144 -3.54 -8.82 1.68
C ASP A 144 -2.13 -8.92 2.28
N GLN A 145 -1.38 -9.97 1.95
CA GLN A 145 -0.02 -10.14 2.41
C GLN A 145 0.93 -9.05 1.85
N GLU A 146 0.86 -8.73 0.56
CA GLU A 146 1.69 -7.68 -0.04
C GLU A 146 1.42 -6.32 0.61
N LEU A 147 0.14 -5.99 0.84
CA LEU A 147 -0.23 -4.74 1.52
C LEU A 147 0.22 -4.69 2.97
N LEU A 148 0.17 -5.81 3.69
CA LEU A 148 0.69 -5.90 5.06
C LEU A 148 2.21 -5.71 5.10
N GLU A 149 2.94 -6.34 4.19
CA GLU A 149 4.40 -6.22 4.09
C GLU A 149 4.81 -4.79 3.69
N PHE A 150 4.06 -4.17 2.76
CA PHE A 150 4.27 -2.78 2.38
C PHE A 150 3.97 -1.80 3.52
N ALA A 151 2.85 -1.97 4.23
CA ALA A 151 2.48 -1.11 5.36
C ALA A 151 3.53 -1.18 6.48
N GLN A 152 4.04 -2.38 6.77
CA GLN A 152 5.13 -2.58 7.72
C GLN A 152 6.40 -1.85 7.30
N TRP A 153 6.82 -2.01 6.04
CA TRP A 153 7.98 -1.32 5.50
C TRP A 153 7.80 0.21 5.55
N TYR A 154 6.61 0.72 5.20
CA TYR A 154 6.34 2.15 5.21
C TYR A 154 6.39 2.71 6.63
N TYR A 155 5.83 1.99 7.60
CA TYR A 155 5.90 2.35 9.02
C TYR A 155 7.35 2.42 9.51
N ASP A 156 8.15 1.37 9.25
CA ASP A 156 9.53 1.29 9.74
C ASP A 156 10.46 2.35 9.12
N ASN A 157 10.18 2.83 7.90
CA ASN A 157 10.96 3.89 7.25
C ASN A 157 10.55 5.32 7.61
N ASN A 158 9.35 5.52 8.17
CA ASN A 158 8.82 6.84 8.49
C ASN A 158 8.70 7.12 10.00
N LYS A 159 8.89 6.11 10.85
CA LYS A 159 8.95 6.22 12.31
C LYS A 159 10.24 6.88 12.82
#